data_AF-A0A971EED2-F1
#
_entry.id   AF-A0A971EED2-F1
#
_cell.length_a   1.000
_cell.length_b   1.000
_cell.length_c   1.000
_cell.angle_alpha   90.00
_cell.angle_beta   90.00
_cell.angle_gamma   90.00
#
_symmetry.space_group_name_H-M   'P 1'
#
loop_
_entity.id
_entity.type
_entity.pdbx_description
1 polymer ?
#
loop_
_entity_poly.entity_id
_entity_poly.type
_entity_poly.pdbx_seq_one_letter_code
_entity_poly.pdbx_strand_id
1 'polypeptide(L)'
;IWLLYFYGANLTPVSWFGPFSFDSSELPIVTIYAMYIPILIMMMKKERSLNTFKRFVMPVLAICACLFMVVAAYYAHGQAVFYYLIIFAVIMAIGMIVNKNTQPQ
;
A
#
# COMPACT_ATOMS: atom_id res chain seq x y z
N ILE A 1 -19.15 -8.07 0.92
CA ILE A 1 -18.79 -6.73 0.40
C ILE A 1 -17.55 -6.80 -0.50
N TRP A 2 -16.39 -7.28 -0.03
CA TRP A 2 -15.17 -7.37 -0.86
C TRP A 2 -15.32 -8.20 -2.14
N LEU A 3 -15.82 -9.45 -2.05
CA LEU A 3 -15.97 -10.34 -3.22
C LEU A 3 -16.85 -9.72 -4.32
N LEU A 4 -17.91 -9.01 -3.94
CA LEU A 4 -18.81 -8.33 -4.87
C LEU A 4 -18.10 -7.21 -5.63
N TYR A 5 -17.30 -6.40 -4.93
CA TYR A 5 -16.49 -5.37 -5.56
C TYR A 5 -15.44 -5.98 -6.48
N PHE A 6 -14.67 -6.98 -6.00
CA PHE A 6 -13.64 -7.64 -6.79
C PHE A 6 -14.19 -8.25 -8.07
N TYR A 7 -15.33 -8.95 -7.98
CA TYR A 7 -16.00 -9.52 -9.14
C TYR A 7 -16.41 -8.44 -10.14
N GLY A 8 -17.13 -7.41 -9.68
CA GLY A 8 -17.60 -6.32 -10.55
C GLY A 8 -16.50 -5.41 -11.10
N ALA A 9 -15.32 -5.38 -10.47
CA ALA A 9 -14.19 -4.58 -10.90
C ALA A 9 -13.31 -5.32 -11.91
N ASN A 10 -13.00 -6.60 -11.66
CA ASN A 10 -11.93 -7.32 -12.38
C ASN A 10 -12.39 -8.55 -13.18
N LEU A 11 -13.58 -9.12 -12.89
CA LEU A 11 -14.02 -10.39 -13.48
C LEU A 11 -15.17 -10.24 -14.48
N THR A 12 -15.71 -9.04 -14.67
CA THR A 12 -16.78 -8.77 -15.64
C THR A 12 -16.23 -8.14 -16.93
N PRO A 13 -16.86 -8.42 -18.10
CA PRO A 13 -16.42 -7.85 -19.37
C PRO A 13 -16.48 -6.32 -19.42
N VAL A 14 -17.46 -5.74 -18.72
CA VAL A 14 -17.57 -4.30 -18.49
C VAL A 14 -17.51 -4.10 -16.98
N SER A 15 -16.51 -3.37 -16.51
CA SER A 15 -16.34 -3.10 -15.09
C SER A 15 -17.47 -2.20 -14.56
N TRP A 16 -18.04 -2.57 -13.41
CA TRP A 16 -19.23 -1.91 -12.86
C TRP A 16 -18.96 -0.51 -12.30
N PHE A 17 -17.71 -0.23 -11.90
CA PHE A 17 -17.34 1.00 -11.19
C PHE A 17 -16.55 1.98 -12.07
N GLY A 18 -16.56 1.77 -13.40
CA GLY A 18 -15.85 2.63 -14.35
C GLY A 18 -14.37 2.78 -13.97
N PRO A 19 -13.81 4.01 -13.95
CA PRO A 19 -12.40 4.24 -13.59
C PRO A 19 -12.01 3.84 -12.15
N PHE A 20 -12.98 3.69 -11.25
CA PHE A 20 -12.77 3.21 -9.88
C PHE A 20 -12.84 1.69 -9.77
N SER A 21 -12.74 0.98 -10.88
CA SER A 21 -12.57 -0.47 -10.91
C SER A 21 -11.09 -0.79 -10.86
N PHE A 22 -10.60 -1.19 -9.68
CA PHE A 22 -9.20 -1.55 -9.49
C PHE A 22 -9.06 -2.85 -8.71
N ASP A 23 -7.88 -3.44 -8.74
CA ASP A 23 -7.58 -4.64 -7.96
C ASP A 23 -7.50 -4.31 -6.46
N SER A 24 -8.59 -4.60 -5.74
CA SER A 24 -8.70 -4.39 -4.29
C SER A 24 -7.90 -5.38 -3.43
N SER A 25 -7.23 -6.36 -4.05
CA SER A 25 -6.27 -7.25 -3.37
C SER A 25 -4.84 -6.76 -3.58
N GLU A 26 -4.47 -6.48 -4.82
CA GLU A 26 -3.08 -6.22 -5.21
C GLU A 26 -2.62 -4.80 -4.86
N LEU A 27 -3.40 -3.76 -5.18
CA LEU A 27 -3.00 -2.37 -4.95
C LEU A 27 -2.82 -2.03 -3.46
N PRO A 28 -3.69 -2.49 -2.53
CA PRO A 28 -3.45 -2.31 -1.10
C PRO A 28 -2.17 -2.99 -0.60
N ILE A 29 -1.89 -4.22 -1.05
CA ILE A 29 -0.67 -4.95 -0.65
C ILE A 29 0.59 -4.23 -1.14
N VAL A 30 0.58 -3.74 -2.38
CA VAL A 30 1.71 -2.98 -2.94
C VAL A 30 1.91 -1.65 -2.20
N THR A 31 0.82 -1.00 -1.81
CA THR A 31 0.89 0.24 -1.02
C THR A 31 1.58 0.02 0.32
N ILE A 32 1.36 -1.15 0.95
CA ILE A 32 2.07 -1.53 2.17
C ILE A 32 3.57 -1.74 1.88
N TYR A 33 3.97 -2.32 0.75
CA TYR A 33 5.39 -2.41 0.37
C TYR A 33 6.04 -1.02 0.29
N ALA A 34 5.36 -0.03 -0.29
CA ALA A 34 5.86 1.35 -0.30
C ALA A 34 6.01 1.92 1.13
N MET A 35 5.03 1.67 2.01
CA MET A 35 5.07 2.12 3.41
C MET A 35 6.13 1.40 4.26
N TYR A 36 6.52 0.17 3.90
CA TYR A 36 7.58 -0.55 4.62
C TYR A 36 8.96 0.04 4.40
N ILE A 37 9.24 0.67 3.27
CA ILE A 37 10.55 1.27 2.98
C ILE A 37 11.01 2.23 4.10
N PRO A 38 10.25 3.28 4.49
CA PRO A 38 10.67 4.15 5.58
C PRO A 38 10.77 3.44 6.93
N ILE A 39 9.92 2.44 7.20
CA ILE A 39 9.99 1.62 8.42
C ILE A 39 11.30 0.84 8.48
N LEU A 40 11.68 0.19 7.37
CA LEU A 40 12.92 -0.57 7.25
C LEU A 40 14.15 0.33 7.37
N ILE A 41 14.12 1.53 6.77
CA ILE A 41 15.18 2.54 6.95
C ILE A 41 15.31 2.95 8.42
N MET A 42 14.18 3.17 9.10
CA MET A 42 14.17 3.52 10.52
C MET A 42 14.66 2.37 11.41
N MET A 43 14.35 1.13 11.05
CA MET A 43 14.88 -0.06 11.71
C MET A 43 16.41 -0.11 11.61
N MET A 44 16.99 0.12 10.42
CA MET A 44 18.46 0.16 10.24
C MET A 44 19.10 1.24 11.12
N LYS A 45 18.43 2.39 11.29
CA LYS A 45 18.93 3.53 12.08
C LYS A 45 18.81 3.30 13.60
N LYS A 46 17.67 2.78 14.06
CA LYS A 46 17.31 2.69 15.49
C LYS A 46 17.75 1.40 16.15
N GLU A 47 17.65 0.26 15.48
CA GLU A 47 17.89 -1.05 16.09
C GLU A 47 19.38 -1.40 16.10
N ARG A 48 20.11 -0.91 17.10
CA ARG A 48 21.55 -1.15 17.25
C ARG A 48 21.93 -2.46 17.93
N SER A 49 20.98 -3.11 18.60
CA SER A 49 21.15 -4.41 19.28
C SER A 49 21.19 -5.60 18.32
N LEU A 50 20.78 -5.41 17.07
CA LEU A 50 20.72 -6.46 16.05
C LEU A 50 22.09 -6.68 15.39
N ASN A 51 22.43 -7.95 15.13
CA ASN A 51 23.60 -8.33 14.36
C ASN A 51 23.55 -7.72 12.94
N THR A 52 24.72 -7.46 12.35
CA THR A 52 24.90 -6.80 11.04
C THR A 52 24.01 -7.38 9.93
N PHE A 53 23.85 -8.70 9.88
CA PHE A 53 22.98 -9.36 8.89
C PHE A 53 21.50 -8.95 9.04
N LYS A 54 20.95 -9.02 10.25
CA LYS A 54 19.54 -8.68 10.52
C LYS A 54 19.29 -7.17 10.42
N ARG A 55 20.31 -6.37 10.71
CA ARG A 55 20.22 -4.92 10.73
C ARG A 55 20.38 -4.29 9.36
N PHE A 56 21.21 -4.83 8.48
CA PHE A 56 21.52 -4.21 7.19
C PHE A 56 21.20 -5.10 6.00
N VAL A 57 21.63 -6.36 6.02
CA VAL A 57 21.43 -7.25 4.85
C VAL A 57 19.95 -7.54 4.62
N MET A 58 19.24 -7.97 5.67
CA MET A 58 17.82 -8.29 5.58
C MET A 58 16.96 -7.07 5.17
N PRO A 59 17.12 -5.88 5.80
CA PRO A 59 16.31 -4.71 5.43
C PRO A 59 16.65 -4.18 4.03
N VAL A 60 17.91 -4.23 3.59
CA VAL A 60 18.28 -3.81 2.22
C VAL A 60 17.63 -4.72 1.19
N LEU A 61 17.69 -6.04 1.37
CA LEU A 61 17.01 -6.99 0.48
C LEU A 61 15.50 -6.77 0.46
N ALA A 62 14.89 -6.52 1.62
CA ALA A 62 13.46 -6.22 1.73
C ALA A 62 13.09 -4.89 1.04
N ILE A 63 13.93 -3.85 1.13
CA ILE A 63 13.73 -2.59 0.41
C ILE A 63 13.82 -2.82 -1.10
N CYS A 64 14.81 -3.60 -1.58
CA CYS A 64 14.91 -3.95 -3.00
C CYS A 64 13.66 -4.68 -3.50
N ALA A 65 13.14 -5.64 -2.73
CA ALA A 65 11.90 -6.35 -3.06
C ALA A 65 10.69 -5.41 -3.07
N CYS A 66 10.56 -4.52 -2.08
CA CYS A 66 9.48 -3.53 -2.03
C CYS A 66 9.51 -2.60 -3.24
N LEU A 67 10.69 -2.08 -3.60
CA LEU A 67 10.88 -1.22 -4.77
C LEU A 67 10.49 -1.95 -6.06
N PHE A 68 10.94 -3.19 -6.23
CA PHE A 68 10.57 -4.01 -7.37
C PHE A 68 9.05 -4.17 -7.50
N MET A 69 8.36 -4.49 -6.40
CA MET A 69 6.91 -4.69 -6.40
C MET A 69 6.14 -3.41 -6.72
N VAL A 70 6.57 -2.26 -6.16
CA VAL A 70 5.94 -0.95 -6.45
C VAL A 70 6.10 -0.58 -7.93
N VAL A 71 7.28 -0.80 -8.50
CA VAL A 71 7.54 -0.56 -9.92
C VAL A 71 6.71 -1.50 -10.79
N ALA A 72 6.66 -2.80 -10.46
CA ALA A 72 5.87 -3.79 -11.20
C ALA A 72 4.38 -3.43 -11.22
N ALA A 73 3.81 -3.02 -10.07
CA ALA A 73 2.41 -2.63 -9.99
C ALA A 73 2.08 -1.38 -10.81
N TYR A 74 2.99 -0.41 -10.84
CA TYR A 74 2.83 0.78 -11.69
C TYR A 74 2.75 0.39 -13.17
N TYR A 75 3.62 -0.52 -13.63
CA TYR A 75 3.57 -1.03 -15.00
C TYR A 75 2.36 -1.91 -15.30
N ALA A 76 1.90 -2.71 -14.33
CA ALA A 76 0.78 -3.63 -14.51
C ALA A 76 -0.59 -2.94 -14.53
N HIS A 77 -0.80 -1.95 -13.65
CA HIS A 77 -2.13 -1.37 -13.42
C HIS A 77 -2.29 0.07 -13.94
N GLY A 78 -1.19 0.78 -14.24
CA GLY A 78 -1.21 2.11 -14.85
C GLY A 78 -2.12 3.09 -14.12
N GLN A 79 -3.16 3.59 -14.82
CA GLN A 79 -4.09 4.60 -14.30
C GLN A 79 -4.94 4.12 -13.11
N ALA A 80 -5.16 2.81 -12.95
CA ALA A 80 -5.93 2.27 -11.83
C ALA A 80 -5.25 2.56 -10.47
N VAL A 81 -3.91 2.64 -10.45
CA VAL A 81 -3.14 3.02 -9.25
C VAL A 81 -3.53 4.43 -8.79
N PHE A 82 -3.72 5.36 -9.73
CA PHE A 82 -4.08 6.74 -9.40
C PHE A 82 -5.48 6.84 -8.77
N TYR A 83 -6.48 6.17 -9.36
CA TYR A 83 -7.84 6.14 -8.79
C TYR A 83 -7.89 5.46 -7.43
N TYR A 84 -7.12 4.38 -7.25
CA TYR A 84 -6.93 3.75 -5.94
C TYR A 84 -6.34 4.74 -4.92
N LEU A 85 -5.27 5.47 -5.28
CA LEU A 85 -4.61 6.43 -4.38
C LEU A 85 -5.54 7.57 -3.96
N ILE A 86 -6.48 8.00 -4.83
CA ILE A 86 -7.52 8.96 -4.46
C ILE A 86 -8.42 8.40 -3.36
N ILE A 87 -8.96 7.19 -3.53
CA ILE A 87 -9.81 6.56 -2.51
C ILE A 87 -9.03 6.35 -1.21
N PHE A 88 -7.80 5.86 -1.31
CA PHE A 88 -6.92 5.69 -0.16
C PHE A 88 -6.73 7.00 0.60
N ALA A 89 -6.41 8.10 -0.10
CA ALA A 89 -6.22 9.41 0.52
C ALA A 89 -7.49 9.93 1.21
N VAL A 90 -8.66 9.77 0.60
CA VAL A 90 -9.95 10.17 1.19
C VAL A 90 -10.22 9.38 2.48
N ILE A 91 -10.04 8.05 2.46
CA ILE A 91 -10.24 7.21 3.64
C ILE A 91 -9.28 7.61 4.75
N MET A 92 -7.99 7.82 4.43
CA MET A 92 -6.99 8.27 5.40
C MET A 92 -7.34 9.66 5.98
N ALA A 93 -7.82 10.59 5.15
CA ALA A 93 -8.24 11.92 5.59
C ALA A 93 -9.44 11.86 6.55
N ILE A 94 -10.45 11.05 6.24
CA ILE A 94 -11.59 10.81 7.13
C ILE A 94 -11.09 10.21 8.46
N GLY A 95 -10.19 9.22 8.40
CA GLY A 95 -9.60 8.61 9.57
C GLY A 95 -8.87 9.62 10.47
N MET A 96 -8.13 10.56 9.89
CA MET A 96 -7.48 11.64 10.64
C MET A 96 -8.47 12.58 11.32
N ILE A 97 -9.55 12.97 10.62
CA ILE A 97 -10.59 13.84 11.17
C ILE A 97 -11.30 13.15 12.35
N VAL A 98 -11.66 11.87 12.19
CA VAL A 98 -12.31 11.08 13.25
C VAL A 98 -11.39 10.91 14.45
N ASN A 99 -10.12 10.53 14.24
CA ASN A 99 -9.15 10.33 15.32
C ASN A 99 -8.92 11.62 16.14
N LYS A 100 -8.90 12.79 15.50
CA LYS A 100 -8.79 14.08 16.20
C LYS A 100 -9.95 14.32 17.15
N ASN A 101 -11.14 13.80 16.85
CA ASN A 101 -12.33 13.94 17.69
C ASN A 101 -12.39 12.91 18.84
N THR A 102 -11.48 11.93 18.86
CA THR A 102 -11.43 10.84 19.86
C THR A 102 -10.29 11.00 20.88
N GLN A 103 -9.44 12.02 20.75
CA GLN A 103 -8.46 12.33 21.79
C GLN A 103 -9.18 12.89 23.03
N PRO A 104 -9.17 12.20 24.19
CA PRO A 104 -9.58 12.84 25.44
C PRO A 104 -8.61 13.99 25.73
N GLN A 105 -9.15 15.18 25.99
CA GLN A 105 -8.37 16.35 26.38
C GLN A 105 -7.58 16.10 27.67
#